data_AF-A0A660Z0R6-F1
#
_entry.id   AF-A0A660Z0R6-F1
#
_cell.length_a   1.000
_cell.length_b   1.000
_cell.length_c   1.000
_cell.angle_alpha   90.00
_cell.angle_beta   90.00
_cell.angle_gamma   90.00
#
_symmetry.space_group_name_H-M   'P 1'
#
loop_
_entity.id
_entity.type
_entity.pdbx_description
1 polymer ?
#
loop_
_entity_poly.entity_id
_entity_poly.type
_entity_poly.pdbx_seq_one_letter_code
_entity_poly.pdbx_strand_id
1 'polypeptide(L)'
;MTPTDRGTIDYKDELVRKLIHLFSLSIPIIYYFIPQSTAAIILASLAVFALTLDLGRYLSPQIGKVFYKLFGFLLRRHELDTDKKNLNGATYVLLSAIFGVLV
;
A
#
# COMPACT_ATOMS: atom_id res chain seq x y z
N MET A 1 -10.77 5.87 19.31
CA MET A 1 -9.31 6.05 19.26
C MET A 1 -8.73 5.32 20.47
N THR A 2 -8.00 4.23 20.26
CA THR A 2 -7.49 3.38 21.35
C THR A 2 -6.17 3.92 21.92
N PRO A 3 -5.85 3.64 23.20
CA PRO A 3 -4.71 4.25 23.92
C PRO A 3 -3.30 3.84 23.44
N THR A 4 -3.20 3.00 22.41
CA THR A 4 -1.93 2.48 21.88
C THR A 4 -1.25 3.40 20.86
N ASP A 5 -1.84 4.56 20.54
CA ASP A 5 -1.33 5.49 19.52
C ASP A 5 -0.44 6.62 20.09
N ARG A 6 0.26 6.36 21.20
CA ARG A 6 1.36 7.22 21.69
C ARG A 6 2.68 6.87 21.02
N GLY A 7 2.64 6.56 19.72
CA GLY A 7 3.81 6.37 18.88
C GLY A 7 4.28 7.71 18.34
N THR A 8 5.52 8.09 18.64
CA THR A 8 6.21 9.27 18.10
C THR A 8 6.41 9.12 16.58
N ILE A 9 5.36 9.25 15.79
CA ILE A 9 5.45 9.36 14.34
C ILE A 9 5.44 10.85 14.00
N ASP A 10 6.32 11.25 13.07
CA ASP A 10 6.35 12.64 12.61
C ASP A 10 4.97 13.00 12.01
N TYR A 11 4.45 14.16 12.39
CA TYR A 11 3.16 14.65 11.90
C TYR A 11 3.13 14.75 10.37
N LYS A 12 4.27 15.09 9.74
CA LYS A 12 4.41 15.13 8.29
C LYS A 12 4.19 13.76 7.68
N ASP A 13 4.72 12.69 8.28
CA ASP A 13 4.58 11.33 7.77
C ASP A 13 3.13 10.84 7.85
N GLU A 14 2.41 11.12 8.95
CA GLU A 14 0.97 10.81 9.05
C GLU A 14 0.13 11.63 8.07
N LEU A 15 0.50 12.90 7.82
CA LEU A 15 -0.16 13.71 6.82
C LEU A 15 0.04 13.11 5.42
N VAL A 16 1.25 12.70 5.05
CA VAL A 16 1.52 12.05 3.77
C VAL A 16 0.75 10.73 3.66
N ARG A 17 0.72 9.89 4.70
CA ARG A 17 -0.09 8.67 4.72
C ARG A 17 -1.55 8.97 4.44
N LYS A 18 -2.14 9.96 5.12
CA LYS A 18 -3.54 10.36 4.91
C LYS A 18 -3.79 10.90 3.51
N LEU A 19 -2.85 11.67 2.96
CA LEU A 19 -2.94 12.16 1.58
C LEU A 19 -2.91 11.01 0.56
N ILE A 20 -2.07 9.99 0.76
CA ILE A 20 -2.04 8.79 -0.08
C ILE A 20 -3.36 8.03 0.00
N HIS A 21 -3.93 7.89 1.20
CA HIS A 21 -5.26 7.26 1.37
C HIS A 21 -6.36 8.10 0.71
N LEU A 22 -6.31 9.43 0.80
CA LEU A 22 -7.28 10.28 0.11
C LEU A 22 -7.11 10.21 -1.41
N PHE A 23 -5.87 10.12 -1.88
CA PHE A 23 -5.56 9.94 -3.30
C PHE A 23 -6.12 8.63 -3.86
N SER A 24 -6.33 7.60 -3.03
CA SER A 24 -6.97 6.37 -3.50
C SER A 24 -8.43 6.56 -3.94
N LEU A 25 -9.10 7.68 -3.62
CA LEU A 25 -10.39 8.02 -4.22
C LEU A 25 -10.28 8.35 -5.72
N SER A 26 -9.09 8.68 -6.22
CA SER A 26 -8.87 8.85 -7.67
C SER A 26 -9.13 7.55 -8.44
N ILE A 27 -8.94 6.40 -7.81
CA ILE A 27 -9.12 5.08 -8.41
C ILE A 27 -10.55 4.91 -8.96
N PRO A 28 -11.63 4.98 -8.14
CA PRO A 28 -13.00 4.88 -8.65
C PRO A 28 -13.41 6.04 -9.57
N ILE A 29 -12.85 7.23 -9.39
CA ILE A 29 -13.11 8.37 -10.29
C ILE A 29 -12.60 8.05 -11.69
N ILE A 30 -11.38 7.56 -11.83
CA ILE A 30 -10.78 7.21 -13.12
C ILE A 30 -11.56 6.07 -13.79
N TYR A 31 -12.06 5.09 -13.02
CA TYR A 31 -12.85 3.99 -13.56
C TYR A 31 -14.09 4.44 -14.32
N TYR A 32 -14.70 5.56 -13.92
CA TYR A 32 -15.84 6.10 -14.62
C TYR A 32 -15.51 6.50 -16.08
N PHE A 33 -14.25 6.83 -16.36
CA PHE A 33 -13.82 7.35 -17.66
C PHE A 33 -13.15 6.32 -18.58
N ILE A 34 -12.87 5.10 -18.10
CA ILE A 34 -12.16 4.09 -18.88
C ILE A 34 -12.93 2.76 -18.92
N PRO A 35 -12.74 1.93 -19.97
CA PRO A 35 -13.33 0.60 -20.01
C PRO A 35 -12.88 -0.25 -18.82
N GLN A 36 -13.79 -1.09 -18.30
CA GLN A 36 -13.54 -2.02 -17.20
C GLN A 36 -12.32 -2.93 -17.47
N SER A 37 -12.18 -3.42 -18.70
CA SER A 37 -11.03 -4.26 -19.10
C SER A 37 -9.70 -3.50 -18.98
N THR A 38 -9.66 -2.24 -19.42
CA THR A 38 -8.48 -1.37 -19.29
C THR A 38 -8.16 -1.11 -17.83
N ALA A 39 -9.18 -0.77 -17.01
CA ALA A 39 -9.01 -0.58 -15.57
C ALA A 39 -8.45 -1.84 -14.90
N ALA A 40 -9.03 -3.00 -15.19
CA ALA A 40 -8.61 -4.29 -14.64
C ALA A 40 -7.15 -4.60 -14.98
N ILE A 41 -6.71 -4.40 -16.22
CA ILE A 41 -5.32 -4.64 -16.63
C ILE A 41 -4.35 -3.72 -15.88
N ILE A 42 -4.67 -2.42 -15.77
CA ILE A 42 -3.83 -1.45 -15.06
C ILE A 42 -3.70 -1.85 -13.58
N LEU A 43 -4.82 -2.15 -12.92
CA LEU A 43 -4.82 -2.50 -11.51
C LEU A 43 -4.14 -3.83 -11.25
N ALA A 44 -4.39 -4.84 -12.08
CA ALA A 44 -3.73 -6.14 -11.99
C ALA A 44 -2.22 -5.99 -12.09
N SER A 45 -1.74 -5.18 -13.04
CA SER A 45 -0.32 -4.88 -13.21
C SER A 45 0.26 -4.21 -11.96
N LEU A 46 -0.43 -3.19 -11.42
CA LEU A 46 -0.02 -2.48 -10.21
C LEU A 46 -0.05 -3.38 -8.97
N ALA A 47 -1.06 -4.23 -8.82
CA ALA A 47 -1.18 -5.14 -7.68
C ALA A 47 -0.11 -6.22 -7.71
N VAL A 48 0.18 -6.81 -8.88
CA VAL A 48 1.29 -7.77 -9.04
C VAL A 48 2.61 -7.11 -8.67
N PHE A 49 2.85 -5.88 -9.13
CA PHE A 49 4.04 -5.12 -8.77
C PHE A 49 4.13 -4.86 -7.26
N ALA A 50 3.05 -4.36 -6.64
CA ALA A 50 2.98 -4.09 -5.21
C ALA A 50 3.21 -5.37 -4.39
N LEU A 51 2.52 -6.46 -4.74
CA LEU A 51 2.66 -7.75 -4.09
C LEU A 51 4.09 -8.30 -4.22
N THR A 52 4.71 -8.16 -5.38
CA THR A 52 6.10 -8.60 -5.61
C THR A 52 7.08 -7.84 -4.71
N LEU A 53 6.94 -6.53 -4.58
CA LEU A 53 7.78 -5.73 -3.67
C LEU A 53 7.52 -6.08 -2.20
N ASP A 54 6.24 -6.25 -1.84
CA ASP A 54 5.77 -6.47 -0.48
C ASP A 54 6.12 -7.88 0.05
N LEU A 55 6.16 -8.89 -0.84
CA LEU A 55 6.72 -10.20 -0.54
C LEU A 55 8.25 -10.19 -0.63
N GLY A 56 8.80 -9.50 -1.63
CA GLY A 56 10.24 -9.41 -1.87
C GLY A 56 11.02 -8.86 -0.67
N ARG A 57 10.45 -7.89 0.07
CA ARG A 57 11.07 -7.37 1.30
C ARG A 57 11.26 -8.43 2.39
N TYR A 58 10.44 -9.49 2.41
CA TYR A 58 10.53 -10.59 3.37
C TYR A 58 11.40 -11.75 2.88
N LEU A 59 11.55 -11.90 1.56
CA LEU A 59 12.31 -12.99 0.95
C LEU A 59 13.79 -12.66 0.78
N SER A 60 14.13 -11.38 0.59
CA SER A 60 15.53 -10.94 0.42
C SER A 60 15.85 -9.73 1.32
N PRO A 61 16.89 -9.83 2.18
CA PRO A 61 17.36 -8.70 2.98
C PRO A 61 17.79 -7.49 2.14
N GLN A 62 18.25 -7.71 0.91
CA GLN A 62 18.66 -6.62 0.01
C GLN A 62 17.45 -5.83 -0.49
N ILE A 63 16.40 -6.54 -0.93
CA ILE A 63 15.13 -5.93 -1.34
C ILE A 63 14.50 -5.23 -0.15
N GLY A 64 14.51 -5.85 1.03
CA GLY A 64 14.04 -5.25 2.28
C GLY A 64 14.75 -3.92 2.58
N LYS A 65 16.08 -3.87 2.52
CA LYS A 65 16.84 -2.62 2.74
C LYS A 65 16.42 -1.51 1.78
N VAL A 66 16.29 -1.81 0.49
CA VAL A 66 15.84 -0.82 -0.51
C VAL A 66 14.41 -0.38 -0.22
N PHE A 67 13.52 -1.33 0.08
CA PHE A 67 12.13 -1.07 0.40
C PHE A 67 11.98 -0.17 1.64
N TYR A 68 12.62 -0.50 2.76
CA TYR A 68 12.55 0.31 3.98
C TYR A 68 13.25 1.66 3.83
N LYS A 69 14.27 1.78 2.96
CA LYS A 69 14.86 3.08 2.64
C LYS A 69 13.91 3.98 1.86
N LEU A 70 13.13 3.42 0.93
CA LEU A 70 12.20 4.19 0.08
C LEU A 70 10.86 4.45 0.76
N PHE A 71 10.31 3.46 1.45
CA PHE A 71 8.94 3.47 1.97
C PHE A 71 8.86 3.39 3.51
N GLY A 72 9.99 3.28 4.21
CA GLY A 72 10.00 3.12 5.67
C GLY A 72 9.33 4.27 6.43
N PHE A 73 9.39 5.49 5.91
CA PHE A 73 8.73 6.67 6.49
C PHE A 73 7.19 6.57 6.42
N LEU A 74 6.66 5.78 5.49
CA LEU A 74 5.21 5.54 5.35
C LEU A 74 4.71 4.42 6.25
N LEU A 75 5.59 3.61 6.84
CA LEU A 75 5.21 2.46 7.67
C LEU A 75 5.19 2.85 9.14
N ARG A 76 4.19 2.36 9.88
CA ARG A 76 4.11 2.48 11.34
C ARG A 76 5.10 1.52 11.99
N ARG A 77 5.48 1.81 13.24
CA ARG A 77 6.45 0.98 14.00
C ARG A 77 6.08 -0.49 14.09
N HIS A 78 4.79 -0.82 14.21
CA HIS A 78 4.32 -2.21 14.25
C HIS A 78 4.24 -2.87 12.86
N GLU A 79 4.32 -2.11 11.77
CA GLU A 79 4.40 -2.61 10.38
C GLU A 79 5.86 -2.82 9.93
N LEU A 80 6.81 -2.25 10.66
CA LEU A 80 8.24 -2.52 10.52
C LEU A 80 8.66 -3.82 11.23
N ASP A 81 7.80 -4.36 12.10
CA ASP A 81 8.04 -5.63 12.77
C ASP A 81 8.12 -6.75 11.73
N THR A 82 9.25 -7.46 11.72
CA THR A 82 9.56 -8.50 10.73
C THR A 82 9.05 -9.87 11.16
N ASP A 83 8.62 -10.02 12.41
CA ASP A 83 8.05 -11.28 12.91
C ASP A 83 6.70 -11.57 12.26
N LYS A 84 5.92 -10.53 11.93
CA LYS A 84 4.65 -10.65 11.21
C LYS A 84 4.80 -10.22 9.76
N LYS A 85 4.73 -11.18 8.83
CA LYS A 85 4.77 -10.94 7.38
C LYS A 85 3.44 -10.42 6.84
N ASN A 86 3.04 -9.24 7.29
CA ASN A 86 1.80 -8.60 6.84
C ASN A 86 2.01 -7.92 5.48
N LEU A 87 1.00 -7.99 4.61
CA LEU A 87 0.95 -7.10 3.45
C LEU A 87 0.77 -5.65 3.91
N ASN A 88 1.31 -4.71 3.15
CA ASN A 88 1.14 -3.29 3.41
C ASN A 88 -0.29 -2.83 2.99
N GLY A 89 -0.69 -1.66 3.47
CA GLY A 89 -1.99 -1.09 3.13
C GLY A 89 -2.20 -0.87 1.63
N ALA A 90 -1.17 -0.50 0.88
CA ALA A 90 -1.28 -0.25 -0.56
C ALA A 90 -1.60 -1.54 -1.36
N THR A 91 -0.96 -2.66 -1.01
CA THR A 91 -1.25 -3.98 -1.57
C THR A 91 -2.70 -4.37 -1.29
N TYR A 92 -3.18 -4.20 -0.06
CA TYR A 92 -4.59 -4.45 0.28
C TYR A 92 -5.56 -3.57 -0.53
N VAL A 93 -5.26 -2.28 -0.69
CA VAL A 93 -6.09 -1.35 -1.48
C VAL A 93 -6.16 -1.80 -2.94
N LEU A 94 -5.02 -2.14 -3.55
CA LEU A 94 -4.97 -2.56 -4.96
C LEU A 94 -5.68 -3.89 -5.18
N LEU A 95 -5.49 -4.87 -4.29
CA LEU A 95 -6.22 -6.13 -4.35
C LEU A 95 -7.74 -5.92 -4.19
N SER A 96 -8.15 -5.08 -3.24
CA SER A 96 -9.57 -4.74 -3.05
C SER A 96 -10.16 -4.04 -4.28
N ALA A 97 -9.38 -3.15 -4.90
CA ALA A 97 -9.79 -2.42 -6.10
C ALA A 97 -9.98 -3.34 -7.31
N ILE A 98 -9.10 -4.34 -7.49
CA ILE A 98 -9.30 -5.38 -8.52
C ILE A 98 -10.60 -6.13 -8.28
N PHE A 99 -10.85 -6.58 -7.04
CA PHE A 99 -12.09 -7.26 -6.70
C PHE A 99 -13.31 -6.39 -7.01
N GLY A 100 -13.28 -5.09 -6.67
CA GLY A 100 -14.36 -4.16 -6.96
C GLY A 100 -14.59 -3.87 -8.45
N VAL A 101 -13.60 -4.14 -9.32
CA VAL A 101 -13.77 -4.02 -10.78
C VAL A 101 -14.29 -5.32 -11.39
N LEU A 102 -14.03 -6.48 -10.78
CA LEU A 102 -14.39 -7.78 -11.33
C LEU A 102 -15.77 -8.30 -10.90
N VAL A 103 -16.29 -7.81 -9.77
CA VAL A 103 -17.60 -8.17 -9.19
C VAL A 103 -18.63 -7.10 -9.53
#